data_AF-A0A414ZB05-F1
#
_entry.id   AF-A0A414ZB05-F1
#
_cell.length_a   1.000
_cell.length_b   1.000
_cell.length_c   1.000
_cell.angle_alpha   90.00
_cell.angle_beta   90.00
_cell.angle_gamma   90.00
#
_symmetry.space_group_name_H-M   'P 1'
#
loop_
_entity.id
_entity.type
_entity.pdbx_description
1 polymer ?
#
loop_
_entity_poly.entity_id
_entity_poly.type
_entity_poly.pdbx_seq_one_letter_code
_entity_poly.pdbx_strand_id
1 'polypeptide(L)'
;MKVSEPSAAYNTPYLQGLKNRLIASIDETNDEEKLQECLELLHEKTMPCCFTEEELDEEIRQSEASGVATDEEVAAMFAKWGL
;
A
#
# COMPACT_ATOMS: atom_id res chain seq x y z
N MET A 1 0.96 22.73 -38.93
CA MET A 1 1.97 22.33 -37.94
C MET A 1 1.50 21.02 -37.33
N LYS A 2 2.11 19.87 -37.69
CA LYS A 2 1.81 18.60 -37.03
C LYS A 2 2.63 18.59 -35.75
N VAL A 3 1.99 18.73 -34.60
CA VAL A 3 2.64 18.52 -33.31
C VAL A 3 2.82 17.02 -33.17
N SER A 4 4.06 16.56 -33.32
CA SER A 4 4.45 15.19 -33.00
C SER A 4 4.23 14.99 -31.49
N GLU A 5 3.45 13.98 -31.12
CA GLU A 5 3.32 13.56 -29.72
C GLU A 5 4.73 13.30 -29.14
N PRO A 6 5.02 13.68 -27.89
CA PRO A 6 6.33 13.45 -27.31
C PRO A 6 6.53 11.96 -27.05
N SER A 7 7.06 11.23 -28.04
CA SER A 7 7.29 9.78 -27.99
C SER A 7 8.48 9.34 -27.14
N ALA A 8 8.95 10.18 -26.20
CA ALA A 8 10.26 9.99 -25.57
C ALA A 8 10.33 10.32 -24.06
N ALA A 9 9.24 10.74 -23.41
CA ALA A 9 9.30 11.07 -21.99
C ALA A 9 9.35 9.84 -21.06
N TYR A 10 8.92 8.66 -21.53
CA TYR A 10 9.07 7.39 -20.83
C TYR A 10 10.27 6.63 -21.39
N ASN A 11 11.47 6.99 -20.95
CA ASN A 11 12.66 6.20 -21.24
C ASN A 11 12.44 4.76 -20.75
N THR A 12 12.26 3.88 -21.72
CA THR A 12 12.02 2.43 -21.65
C THR A 12 13.03 1.61 -20.83
N PRO A 13 14.31 2.00 -20.61
CA PRO A 13 15.26 1.19 -19.85
C PRO A 13 14.92 1.03 -18.37
N TYR A 14 14.41 2.08 -17.71
CA TYR A 14 14.08 2.02 -16.28
C TYR A 14 12.88 1.13 -16.02
N LEU A 15 11.81 1.30 -16.81
CA LEU A 15 10.63 0.44 -16.74
C LEU A 15 10.98 -1.02 -17.03
N GLN A 16 11.84 -1.26 -18.02
CA GLN A 16 12.28 -2.62 -18.34
C GLN A 16 13.12 -3.22 -17.20
N GLY A 17 14.00 -2.43 -16.58
CA GLY A 17 14.77 -2.85 -15.42
C GLY A 17 13.90 -3.22 -14.22
N LEU A 18 12.86 -2.42 -13.94
CA LEU A 18 11.87 -2.72 -12.90
C LEU A 18 11.09 -4.00 -13.21
N LYS A 19 10.62 -4.18 -14.44
CA LYS A 19 9.95 -5.41 -14.87
C LYS A 19 10.83 -6.64 -14.68
N ASN A 20 12.08 -6.58 -15.10
CA ASN A 20 13.01 -7.70 -14.96
C ASN A 20 13.26 -8.08 -13.50
N ARG A 21 13.33 -7.09 -12.60
CA ARG A 21 13.45 -7.34 -11.15
C ARG A 21 12.20 -7.98 -10.56
N LEU A 22 11.02 -7.53 -10.97
CA LEU A 22 9.75 -8.15 -10.54
C LEU A 22 9.65 -9.60 -11.01
N ILE A 23 9.97 -9.87 -12.28
CA ILE A 23 10.00 -11.25 -12.83
C ILE A 23 10.93 -12.14 -12.00
N ALA A 24 12.17 -11.71 -11.77
CA ALA A 24 13.12 -12.48 -10.97
C ALA A 24 12.60 -12.77 -9.54
N SER A 25 12.00 -11.76 -8.89
CA SER A 25 11.42 -11.95 -7.55
C SER A 25 10.23 -12.91 -7.54
N ILE A 26 9.41 -12.91 -8.59
CA ILE A 26 8.28 -13.82 -8.75
C ILE A 26 8.79 -15.24 -8.99
N ASP A 27 9.76 -15.42 -9.88
CA ASP A 27 10.35 -16.72 -10.20
C ASP A 27 11.03 -17.39 -8.98
N GLU A 28 11.55 -16.59 -8.04
CA GLU A 28 12.15 -17.08 -6.79
C GLU A 28 11.11 -17.41 -5.70
N THR A 29 9.87 -16.95 -5.84
CA THR A 29 8.81 -17.13 -4.83
C THR A 29 8.08 -18.45 -5.05
N ASN A 30 8.18 -19.37 -4.08
CA ASN A 30 7.49 -20.68 -4.12
C ASN A 30 6.24 -20.74 -3.23
N ASP A 31 5.77 -19.59 -2.75
CA ASP A 31 4.62 -19.45 -1.85
C ASP A 31 3.41 -18.97 -2.67
N GLU A 32 2.44 -19.86 -2.86
CA GLU A 32 1.26 -19.61 -3.71
C GLU A 32 0.40 -18.46 -3.17
N GLU A 33 0.21 -18.38 -1.85
CA GLU A 33 -0.60 -17.34 -1.21
C GLU A 33 0.01 -15.97 -1.45
N LYS A 34 1.33 -15.84 -1.30
CA LYS A 34 2.03 -14.58 -1.59
C LYS A 34 1.97 -14.19 -3.05
N LEU A 35 2.07 -15.14 -3.97
CA LEU A 35 1.95 -14.84 -5.41
C LEU A 35 0.54 -14.34 -5.75
N GLN A 36 -0.49 -14.92 -5.13
CA GLN A 36 -1.87 -14.49 -5.28
C GLN A 36 -2.09 -13.06 -4.74
N GLU A 37 -1.62 -12.75 -3.52
CA GLU A 37 -1.67 -11.39 -2.95
C GLU A 37 -0.95 -10.36 -3.84
N CYS A 38 0.25 -10.71 -4.37
CA CYS A 38 0.99 -9.84 -5.27
C CYS A 38 0.22 -9.56 -6.57
N LEU A 39 -0.47 -10.56 -7.11
CA LEU A 39 -1.28 -10.43 -8.32
C LEU A 39 -2.49 -9.50 -8.09
N GLU A 40 -3.16 -9.65 -6.95
CA GLU A 40 -4.28 -8.80 -6.55
C GLU A 40 -3.84 -7.34 -6.39
N LEU A 41 -2.74 -7.10 -5.67
CA LEU A 41 -2.17 -5.76 -5.49
C LEU A 41 -1.77 -5.10 -6.82
N LEU A 42 -1.24 -5.85 -7.79
CA LEU A 42 -0.85 -5.31 -9.09
C LEU A 42 -2.06 -4.82 -9.91
N HIS A 43 -3.24 -5.39 -9.68
CA HIS A 43 -4.47 -5.08 -10.36
C HIS A 43 -5.47 -4.26 -9.53
N GLU A 44 -5.10 -3.92 -8.31
CA GLU A 44 -5.89 -3.06 -7.44
C GLU A 44 -6.11 -1.71 -8.11
N LYS A 45 -7.38 -1.35 -8.31
CA LYS A 45 -7.77 -0.10 -9.00
C LYS A 45 -8.06 1.00 -8.01
N THR A 46 -8.28 0.65 -6.75
CA THR A 46 -8.75 1.56 -5.72
C THR A 46 -7.58 1.89 -4.80
N MET A 47 -7.33 3.19 -4.59
CA MET A 47 -6.41 3.58 -3.52
C MET A 47 -6.99 3.07 -2.19
N PRO A 48 -6.23 2.31 -1.39
CA PRO A 48 -6.72 1.88 -0.09
C PRO A 48 -6.98 3.10 0.79
N CYS A 49 -7.89 2.95 1.76
CA CYS A 49 -8.26 4.00 2.72
C CYS A 49 -8.85 5.27 2.08
N CYS A 50 -9.45 5.15 0.90
CA CYS A 50 -10.32 6.19 0.37
C CYS A 50 -11.72 6.06 0.99
N PHE A 51 -11.95 6.82 2.05
CA PHE A 51 -13.24 6.90 2.71
C PHE A 51 -13.99 8.16 2.29
N THR A 52 -15.31 8.05 2.16
CA THR A 52 -16.20 9.20 2.38
C THR A 52 -16.13 9.65 3.84
N GLU A 53 -16.63 10.84 4.14
CA GLU A 53 -16.65 11.35 5.52
C GLU A 53 -17.44 10.42 6.47
N GLU A 54 -18.58 9.90 6.00
CA GLU A 54 -19.40 8.95 6.77
C GLU A 54 -18.68 7.60 7.02
N GLU A 55 -17.99 7.07 6.00
CA GLU A 55 -17.22 5.83 6.14
C GLU A 55 -16.03 6.01 7.10
N LEU A 56 -15.39 7.19 7.08
CA LEU A 56 -14.29 7.49 7.98
C LEU A 56 -14.77 7.59 9.44
N ASP A 57 -15.89 8.27 9.67
CA ASP A 57 -16.47 8.40 11.01
C ASP A 57 -16.84 7.03 11.60
N GLU A 58 -17.39 6.14 10.77
CA GLU A 58 -17.73 4.78 11.19
C GLU A 58 -16.48 3.92 11.46
N GLU A 59 -15.44 4.02 10.63
CA GLU A 59 -14.17 3.32 10.85
C GLU A 59 -13.49 3.78 12.14
N ILE A 60 -13.49 5.09 12.45
CA ILE A 60 -13.00 5.64 13.71
C ILE A 60 -13.77 5.05 14.88
N ARG A 61 -15.11 5.07 14.82
CA ARG A 61 -15.97 4.54 15.88
C ARG A 61 -15.72 3.05 16.12
N GLN A 62 -15.54 2.26 15.06
CA GLN A 62 -15.23 0.83 15.17
C GLN A 62 -13.84 0.60 15.75
N SER A 63 -12.85 1.39 15.33
CA SER A 63 -11.48 1.31 15.83
C SER A 63 -11.40 1.61 17.33
N GLU A 64 -12.04 2.69 17.79
CA GLU A 64 -12.15 3.04 19.21
C GLU A 64 -12.88 1.94 20.01
N ALA A 65 -13.96 1.37 19.46
CA ALA A 65 -14.70 0.29 20.11
C ALA A 65 -13.94 -1.05 20.15
N SER A 66 -13.07 -1.30 19.16
CA SER A 66 -12.28 -2.53 19.07
C SER A 66 -11.22 -2.65 20.17
N GLY A 67 -10.83 -1.52 20.77
CA GLY A 67 -9.99 -1.47 21.97
C GLY A 67 -8.62 -2.10 21.74
N VAL A 68 -7.83 -1.57 20.79
CA VAL A 68 -6.49 -2.06 20.45
C VAL A 68 -5.53 -2.02 21.64
N ALA A 69 -5.68 -1.02 22.51
CA ALA A 69 -4.95 -0.88 23.75
C ALA A 69 -5.79 -0.08 24.76
N THR A 70 -5.65 -0.40 26.03
CA THR A 70 -6.20 0.39 27.13
C THR A 70 -5.42 1.68 27.32
N ASP A 71 -6.05 2.70 27.91
CA ASP A 71 -5.38 3.97 28.25
C ASP A 71 -4.13 3.75 29.12
N GLU A 72 -4.14 2.73 29.97
CA GLU A 72 -3.04 2.34 30.83
C GLU A 72 -1.87 1.74 30.05
N GLU A 73 -2.14 0.90 29.03
CA GLU A 73 -1.14 0.36 28.13
C GLU A 73 -0.53 1.46 27.26
N VAL A 74 -1.37 2.37 26.75
CA VAL A 74 -0.91 3.54 25.99
C VAL A 74 0.00 4.40 26.86
N ALA A 75 -0.42 4.75 28.08
CA ALA A 75 0.38 5.53 29.02
C ALA A 75 1.72 4.82 29.35
N ALA A 76 1.70 3.51 29.58
CA ALA A 76 2.92 2.73 29.82
C ALA A 76 3.88 2.75 28.61
N MET A 77 3.36 2.73 27.37
CA MET A 77 4.18 2.82 26.16
C MET A 77 4.85 4.19 26.01
N PHE A 78 4.18 5.27 26.41
CA PHE A 78 4.68 6.64 26.30
C PHE A 78 5.55 7.09 27.48
N ALA A 79 5.45 6.42 28.64
CA ALA A 79 6.24 6.73 29.84
C ALA A 79 7.76 6.76 29.62
N LYS A 80 8.29 5.96 28.68
CA LYS A 80 9.73 5.96 28.33
C LYS A 80 10.24 7.29 27.75
N TRP A 81 9.33 8.16 27.29
CA TRP A 81 9.62 9.49 26.77
C TRP A 81 9.21 10.62 27.74
N GLY A 82 8.71 10.28 28.94
CA GLY A 82 8.28 11.27 29.93
C GLY A 82 7.02 12.05 29.54
N LEU A 83 6.20 11.48 28.65
CA LEU A 83 4.87 11.96 28.25
C LEU A 83 3.80 11.24 29.07
#